data_AF-A0A511M7C8-F1
#
_entry.id   AF-A0A511M7C8-F1
#
_cell.length_a   1.000
_cell.length_b   1.000
_cell.length_c   1.000
_cell.angle_alpha   90.00
_cell.angle_beta   90.00
_cell.angle_gamma   90.00
#
_symmetry.space_group_name_H-M   'P 1'
#
loop_
_entity.id
_entity.type
_entity.pdbx_description
1 polymer ?
#
loop_
_entity_poly.entity_id
_entity_poly.type
_entity_poly.pdbx_seq_one_letter_code
_entity_poly.pdbx_strand_id
1 'polypeptide(L)'
;MDLTVNGTAAQVTDPAAVADVAARYAADGWPAQVDDTGLALTAEYSAPAAGPPPWHVYRIAVETAMALATVEPGGATRWRF
;
A
#
# COMPACT_ATOMS: atom_id res chain seq x y z
N MET A 1 -15.25 10.82 -6.68
CA MET A 1 -15.65 9.95 -5.56
C MET A 1 -14.47 9.89 -4.63
N ASP A 2 -14.72 10.10 -3.35
CA ASP A 2 -13.70 9.92 -2.32
C ASP A 2 -13.92 8.59 -1.61
N LEU A 3 -12.83 7.88 -1.33
CA LEU A 3 -12.84 6.59 -0.64
C LEU A 3 -12.01 6.70 0.64
N THR A 4 -12.63 6.37 1.76
CA THR A 4 -11.94 6.17 3.04
C THR A 4 -11.95 4.69 3.38
N VAL A 5 -10.77 4.15 3.68
CA VAL A 5 -10.60 2.78 4.18
C VAL A 5 -10.06 2.89 5.60
N ASN A 6 -10.77 2.30 6.57
CA ASN A 6 -10.34 2.26 7.96
C ASN A 6 -10.03 0.83 8.37
N GLY A 7 -8.94 0.67 9.13
CA GLY A 7 -8.47 -0.60 9.62
C GLY A 7 -7.14 -0.44 10.34
N THR A 8 -6.59 -1.56 10.81
CA THR A 8 -5.30 -1.59 11.48
C THR A 8 -4.18 -1.81 10.46
N ALA A 9 -3.12 -1.01 10.52
CA ALA A 9 -1.91 -1.25 9.75
C ALA A 9 -1.02 -2.28 10.46
N ALA A 10 -0.67 -3.35 9.76
CA ALA A 10 0.26 -4.37 10.24
C ALA A 10 1.41 -4.52 9.24
N GLN A 11 2.63 -4.62 9.76
CA GLN A 11 3.80 -4.90 8.93
C GLN A 11 3.65 -6.29 8.29
N VAL A 12 3.94 -6.37 7.00
CA VAL A 12 4.00 -7.64 6.27
C VAL A 12 5.37 -8.27 6.54
N THR A 13 5.35 -9.48 7.11
CA THR A 13 6.56 -10.25 7.44
C THR A 13 6.66 -11.56 6.67
N ASP A 14 5.81 -11.77 5.67
CA ASP A 14 5.89 -12.90 4.74
C ASP A 14 6.78 -12.50 3.54
N PRO A 15 7.97 -13.12 3.38
CA PRO A 15 8.88 -12.78 2.29
C PRO A 15 8.27 -12.93 0.89
N ALA A 16 7.39 -13.92 0.69
CA ALA A 16 6.74 -14.13 -0.60
C ALA A 16 5.80 -12.97 -0.95
N ALA A 17 5.08 -12.44 0.04
CA ALA A 17 4.22 -11.28 -0.13
C ALA A 17 5.02 -10.00 -0.39
N VAL A 18 6.17 -9.81 0.28
CA VAL A 18 7.06 -8.66 0.01
C VAL A 18 7.61 -8.72 -1.41
N ALA A 19 8.02 -9.90 -1.88
CA ALA A 19 8.51 -10.09 -3.25
C ALA A 19 7.44 -9.81 -4.32
N ASP A 20 6.20 -10.23 -4.10
CA ASP A 20 5.07 -9.93 -4.98
C ASP A 20 4.79 -8.42 -5.06
N VAL A 21 4.88 -7.70 -3.94
CA VAL A 21 4.75 -6.23 -3.91
C VAL A 21 5.90 -5.55 -4.68
N ALA A 22 7.15 -5.99 -4.48
CA ALA A 22 8.30 -5.47 -5.22
C ALA A 22 8.11 -5.64 -6.73
N ALA A 23 7.71 -6.83 -7.17
CA ALA A 23 7.48 -7.14 -8.58
C ALA A 23 6.38 -6.26 -9.22
N ARG A 24 5.30 -5.97 -8.49
CA ARG A 24 4.23 -5.08 -8.97
C ARG A 24 4.72 -3.64 -9.14
N TYR A 25 5.44 -3.11 -8.15
CA TYR A 25 6.00 -1.76 -8.27
C TYR A 25 7.01 -1.66 -9.42
N ALA A 26 7.86 -2.68 -9.59
CA ALA A 26 8.79 -2.77 -10.72
C ALA A 26 8.06 -2.79 -12.06
N ALA A 27 6.95 -3.52 -12.17
CA ALA A 27 6.10 -3.54 -13.37
C ALA A 27 5.43 -2.18 -13.65
N ASP A 28 5.11 -1.42 -12.60
CA ASP A 28 4.54 -0.06 -12.69
C ASP A 28 5.61 1.04 -12.84
N GLY A 29 6.90 0.67 -12.94
CA GLY A 29 8.00 1.55 -13.33
C GLY A 29 8.85 2.09 -12.18
N TRP A 30 8.54 1.79 -10.91
CA TRP A 30 9.44 2.07 -9.80
C TRP A 30 10.32 0.84 -9.53
N PRO A 31 11.67 0.90 -9.60
CA PRO A 31 12.56 -0.25 -9.59
C PRO A 31 12.74 -0.85 -8.18
N ALA A 32 11.62 -1.15 -7.52
CA ALA A 32 11.57 -1.79 -6.24
C ALA A 32 12.15 -3.21 -6.32
N GLN A 33 13.01 -3.53 -5.37
CA GLN A 33 13.61 -4.82 -5.15
C GLN A 33 13.41 -5.20 -3.69
N VAL A 34 13.44 -6.49 -3.39
CA VAL A 34 13.48 -6.94 -1.99
C VAL A 34 14.90 -6.72 -1.46
N ASP A 35 15.02 -6.26 -0.22
CA ASP A 35 16.31 -6.12 0.46
C ASP A 35 16.92 -7.48 0.85
N ASP A 36 18.14 -7.47 1.37
CA ASP A 36 18.87 -8.68 1.74
C ASP A 36 18.16 -9.50 2.85
N THR A 37 17.27 -8.88 3.63
CA THR A 37 16.53 -9.57 4.69
C THR A 37 15.30 -10.32 4.17
N GLY A 38 14.82 -10.00 2.97
CA GLY A 38 13.57 -10.56 2.44
C GLY A 38 12.30 -9.88 2.99
N LEU A 39 12.42 -8.87 3.86
CA LEU A 39 11.32 -8.33 4.67
C LEU A 39 11.07 -6.84 4.42
N ALA A 40 11.81 -6.22 3.51
CA ALA A 40 11.63 -4.84 3.12
C ALA A 40 11.97 -4.61 1.64
N LEU A 41 11.65 -3.42 1.17
CA LEU A 41 11.96 -2.96 -0.17
C LEU A 41 13.19 -2.06 -0.17
N THR A 42 13.94 -2.11 -1.26
CA THR A 42 15.00 -1.16 -1.64
C THR A 42 14.82 -0.79 -3.11
N ALA A 43 15.46 0.29 -3.56
CA ALA A 43 15.45 0.75 -4.95
C ALA A 43 16.60 1.74 -5.18
N GLU A 44 17.03 1.89 -6.44
CA GLU A 44 18.05 2.89 -6.81
C GLU A 44 17.56 4.34 -6.65
N TYR A 45 16.26 4.57 -6.69
CA TYR A 45 15.65 5.87 -6.42
C TYR A 45 14.28 5.70 -5.75
N SER A 46 13.81 6.75 -5.10
CA SER A 46 12.43 6.88 -4.62
C SER A 46 12.06 8.37 -4.53
N ALA A 47 10.79 8.67 -4.27
CA ALA A 47 10.37 10.04 -4.01
C ALA A 47 11.13 10.58 -2.78
N PRO A 48 11.62 11.85 -2.78
CA PRO A 48 12.39 12.39 -1.66
C PRO A 48 11.71 12.28 -0.29
N ALA A 49 10.38 12.32 -0.27
CA ALA A 49 9.57 12.20 0.95
C ALA A 49 9.55 10.80 1.57
N ALA A 50 9.97 9.75 0.84
CA ALA A 50 9.97 8.38 1.34
C ALA A 50 11.12 8.08 2.34
N GLY A 51 12.11 8.97 2.44
CA GLY A 51 13.34 8.71 3.20
C GLY A 51 14.21 7.61 2.58
N PRO A 52 15.37 7.29 3.19
CA PRO A 52 16.26 6.24 2.70
C PRO A 52 15.66 4.83 2.92
N PRO A 53 16.04 3.83 2.10
CA PRO A 53 15.70 2.42 2.34
C PRO A 53 16.41 1.86 3.60
N PRO A 54 15.97 0.70 4.14
CA PRO A 54 14.91 -0.18 3.63
C PRO A 54 13.49 0.28 3.99
N TRP A 55 12.51 0.07 3.09
CA TRP A 55 11.10 0.42 3.31
C TRP A 55 10.25 -0.81 3.60
N HIS A 56 9.63 -0.85 4.77
CA HIS A 56 8.75 -1.97 5.15
C HIS A 56 7.38 -1.86 4.48
N VAL A 57 6.85 -3.00 4.03
CA VAL A 57 5.50 -3.11 3.49
C VAL A 57 4.51 -3.24 4.64
N TYR A 58 3.43 -2.44 4.61
CA TYR A 58 2.33 -2.54 5.55
C TYR A 58 1.04 -2.93 4.82
N ARG A 59 0.25 -3.80 5.45
CA ARG A 59 -1.11 -4.14 5.02
C ARG A 59 -2.10 -3.50 5.98
N ILE A 60 -3.16 -2.91 5.42
CA ILE A 60 -4.32 -2.48 6.19
C ILE A 60 -5.28 -3.67 6.31
N ALA A 61 -5.49 -4.18 7.53
CA ALA A 61 -6.58 -5.11 7.81
C ALA A 61 -7.89 -4.31 7.85
N VAL A 62 -8.59 -4.29 6.71
CA VAL A 62 -9.76 -3.42 6.51
C VAL A 62 -10.93 -3.86 7.37
N GLU A 63 -11.48 -2.92 8.13
CA GLU A 63 -12.68 -3.12 8.96
C GLU A 63 -13.89 -2.44 8.32
N THR A 64 -13.69 -1.25 7.75
CA THR A 64 -14.75 -0.51 7.07
C THR A 64 -14.20 0.25 5.86
N ALA A 65 -15.08 0.44 4.88
CA ALA A 65 -14.83 1.33 3.76
C ALA A 65 -16.05 2.25 3.58
N MET A 66 -15.82 3.50 3.20
CA MET A 66 -16.85 4.46 2.87
C MET A 66 -16.53 5.14 1.55
N ALA A 67 -17.47 5.07 0.60
CA ALA A 67 -17.41 5.80 -0.66
C ALA A 67 -18.39 6.96 -0.63
N LEU A 68 -17.91 8.16 -0.97
CA LEU A 68 -18.70 9.38 -1.07
C LEU A 68 -18.68 9.89 -2.52
N ALA A 69 -19.86 10.06 -3.12
CA ALA A 69 -20.00 10.73 -4.40
C ALA A 69 -19.73 12.24 -4.23
N THR A 70 -18.85 12.78 -5.08
CA THR A 70 -18.36 14.16 -5.00
C THR A 70 -19.04 15.10 -6.01
N VAL A 71 -20.11 14.63 -6.66
CA VAL A 71 -20.89 15.36 -7.66
C VAL A 71 -22.38 15.08 -7.46
N GLU A 72 -23.24 15.97 -7.95
CA GLU A 72 -24.71 15.83 -7.86
C GLU A 72 -25.23 14.56 -8.56
N PRO A 73 -26.26 13.88 -8.00
CA PRO A 73 -27.04 14.23 -6.80
C PRO A 73 -26.38 13.83 -5.46
N GLY A 74 -25.11 13.41 -5.48
CA GLY A 74 -24.40 12.93 -4.31
C GLY A 74 -24.78 11.50 -3.89
N GLY A 75 -24.35 11.12 -2.69
CA GLY A 75 -24.64 9.81 -2.08
C GLY A 75 -23.43 9.23 -1.34
N ALA A 76 -23.70 8.37 -0.36
CA ALA A 76 -22.67 7.67 0.41
C ALA A 76 -23.04 6.20 0.60
N THR A 77 -22.05 5.33 0.45
CA THR A 77 -22.17 3.90 0.80
C THR A 77 -21.10 3.53 1.80
N ARG A 78 -21.48 2.78 2.83
CA ARG A 78 -20.57 2.24 3.83
C ARG A 78 -20.64 0.72 3.82
N TRP A 79 -19.48 0.08 3.79
CA TRP A 79 -19.31 -1.35 3.98
C TRP A 79 -18.61 -1.63 5.31
N ARG A 80 -18.94 -2.78 5.89
CA ARG A 80 -18.22 -3.41 6.99
C ARG A 80 -17.87 -4.82 6.55
N PHE A 81 -16.65 -5.25 6.85
CA PHE A 81 -16.12 -6.57 6.51
C PHE A 81 -16.01 -7.45 7.75
#